data_AF-A0A147IRV4-F1
#
_entry.id   AF-A0A147IRV4-F1
#
_cell.length_a   1.000
_cell.length_b   1.000
_cell.length_c   1.000
_cell.angle_alpha   90.00
_cell.angle_beta   90.00
_cell.angle_gamma   90.00
#
_symmetry.space_group_name_H-M   'P 1'
#
loop_
_entity.id
_entity.type
_entity.pdbx_description
1 polymer ?
#
loop_
_entity_poly.entity_id
_entity_poly.type
_entity_poly.pdbx_seq_one_letter_code
_entity_poly.pdbx_strand_id
1 'polypeptide(L)'
;MPAADMRRARAAVLAMLLCGCSSEAREVGPTVPQTAPIGEQDPRIAYYQDNFGQVAQGGRYFLYYGCAGCHGDGAQGARDLTDGRWKRGGGFAAVFTSIAHGHGDRAYATRIPVEPLWQLTAYARDLQRHMPEKRRRQALDQQAEPRGAAWWGPQ
;
A
#
# COMPACT_ATOMS: atom_id res chain seq x y z
N MET A 1 50.79 -12.68 -30.62
CA MET A 1 49.31 -12.66 -30.54
C MET A 1 48.84 -11.23 -30.77
N PRO A 2 48.04 -10.95 -31.81
CA PRO A 2 48.01 -9.63 -32.44
C PRO A 2 47.06 -8.66 -31.72
N ALA A 3 47.49 -7.41 -31.57
CA ALA A 3 46.81 -6.33 -30.84
C ALA A 3 45.39 -5.97 -31.32
N ALA A 4 44.96 -6.48 -32.47
CA ALA A 4 43.61 -6.29 -33.01
C ALA A 4 42.53 -7.03 -32.19
N ASP A 5 42.87 -8.17 -31.62
CA ASP A 5 41.95 -9.00 -30.83
C ASP A 5 41.59 -8.31 -29.49
N MET A 6 42.59 -7.66 -28.90
CA MET A 6 42.44 -6.94 -27.64
C MET A 6 41.63 -5.64 -27.79
N ARG A 7 41.61 -5.02 -28.98
CA ARG A 7 40.73 -3.87 -29.26
C ARG A 7 39.27 -4.29 -29.41
N ARG A 8 39.00 -5.45 -30.03
CA ARG A 8 37.65 -6.01 -30.15
C ARG A 8 37.09 -6.46 -28.81
N ALA A 9 37.92 -7.12 -27.98
CA ALA A 9 37.55 -7.51 -26.62
C ALA A 9 37.21 -6.29 -25.73
N ARG A 10 38.01 -5.22 -25.81
CA ARG A 10 37.75 -3.98 -25.06
C ARG A 10 36.45 -3.28 -25.49
N ALA A 11 36.17 -3.25 -26.79
CA ALA A 11 34.93 -2.67 -27.32
C ALA A 11 33.69 -3.48 -26.86
N ALA A 12 33.78 -4.81 -26.83
CA ALA A 12 32.70 -5.68 -26.36
C ALA A 12 32.41 -5.51 -24.85
N VAL A 13 33.46 -5.40 -24.03
CA VAL A 13 33.31 -5.14 -22.58
C VAL A 13 32.66 -3.78 -22.32
N LEU A 14 33.08 -2.74 -23.04
CA LEU A 14 32.51 -1.40 -22.91
C LEU A 14 31.01 -1.37 -23.29
N ALA A 15 30.63 -2.10 -24.34
CA ALA A 15 29.24 -2.21 -24.77
C ALA A 15 28.34 -2.94 -23.74
N MET A 16 28.85 -3.99 -23.08
CA MET A 16 28.11 -4.70 -22.03
C MET A 16 27.89 -3.82 -20.78
N LEU A 17 28.91 -3.03 -20.39
CA LEU A 17 28.80 -2.12 -19.25
C LEU A 17 27.75 -1.02 -19.47
N LEU A 18 27.67 -0.47 -20.68
CA LEU A 18 26.68 0.56 -21.01
C LEU A 18 25.24 0.03 -21.08
N CYS A 19 25.07 -1.25 -21.43
CA CYS A 19 23.74 -1.89 -21.47
C CYS A 19 23.18 -2.16 -20.05
N GLY A 20 24.06 -2.36 -19.06
CA GLY A 20 23.68 -2.53 -17.65
C GLY A 20 22.95 -1.33 -17.07
N CYS A 21 23.39 -0.10 -17.40
CA CYS A 21 22.82 1.13 -16.84
C CYS A 21 21.33 1.34 -17.19
N SER A 22 20.87 0.88 -18.36
CA SER A 22 19.47 1.03 -18.76
C SER A 22 18.54 0.04 -18.04
N SER A 23 19.09 -1.10 -17.61
CA SER A 23 18.34 -2.12 -16.86
C SER A 23 18.14 -1.73 -15.39
N GLU A 24 18.90 -0.75 -14.89
CA GLU A 24 18.82 -0.22 -13.52
C GLU A 24 17.92 1.01 -13.41
N ALA A 25 17.39 1.52 -14.51
CA ALA A 25 16.44 2.62 -14.52
C ALA A 25 15.15 2.20 -13.81
N ARG A 26 15.11 2.41 -12.49
CA ARG A 26 13.88 2.33 -11.70
C ARG A 26 13.19 3.68 -11.82
N GLU A 27 11.99 3.68 -12.41
CA GLU A 27 11.09 4.80 -12.20
C GLU A 27 10.77 4.86 -10.71
N VAL A 28 11.31 5.89 -10.05
CA VAL A 28 10.89 6.22 -8.69
C VAL A 28 9.43 6.63 -8.81
N GLY A 29 8.53 5.84 -8.21
CA GLY A 29 7.10 6.15 -8.21
C GLY A 29 6.82 7.55 -7.63
N PRO A 30 5.56 8.01 -7.66
CA PRO A 30 5.20 9.31 -7.11
C PRO A 30 5.75 9.47 -5.69
N THR A 31 6.26 10.66 -5.37
CA THR A 31 6.73 10.98 -4.02
C THR A 31 5.63 10.69 -3.00
N VAL A 32 6.01 10.12 -1.86
CA VAL A 32 5.10 9.78 -0.75
C VAL A 32 4.19 10.99 -0.46
N PRO A 33 2.85 10.85 -0.55
CA PRO A 33 1.91 11.94 -0.35
C PRO A 33 2.07 12.53 1.04
N GLN A 34 2.28 13.85 1.07
CA GLN A 34 2.33 14.64 2.29
C GLN A 34 0.98 15.31 2.61
N THR A 35 -0.02 15.12 1.73
CA THR A 35 -1.34 15.75 1.80
C THR A 35 -2.45 14.75 1.53
N ALA A 36 -3.67 15.09 1.95
CA ALA A 36 -4.88 14.36 1.58
C ALA A 36 -5.09 14.32 0.04
N PRO A 37 -5.92 13.40 -0.47
CA PRO A 37 -6.32 13.40 -1.87
C PRO A 37 -6.98 14.73 -2.26
N ILE A 38 -6.64 15.27 -3.43
CA ILE A 38 -7.24 16.52 -3.95
C ILE A 38 -8.62 16.28 -4.61
N GLY A 39 -9.08 15.04 -4.64
CA GLY A 39 -10.35 14.62 -5.24
C GLY A 39 -10.31 13.16 -5.67
N GLU A 40 -11.39 12.67 -6.26
CA GLU A 40 -11.49 11.27 -6.74
C GLU A 40 -10.61 11.00 -7.96
N GLN A 41 -10.14 12.05 -8.65
CA GLN A 41 -9.26 11.97 -9.81
C GLN A 41 -7.79 12.26 -9.45
N ASP A 42 -7.42 12.25 -8.17
CA ASP A 42 -6.04 12.49 -7.75
C ASP A 42 -5.12 11.41 -8.38
N PRO A 43 -4.10 11.81 -9.16
CA PRO A 43 -3.26 10.87 -9.90
C PRO A 43 -2.47 9.92 -8.99
N ARG A 44 -2.30 10.27 -7.71
CA ARG A 44 -1.61 9.43 -6.73
C ARG A 44 -2.42 8.21 -6.33
N ILE A 45 -3.75 8.21 -6.53
CA ILE A 45 -4.64 7.13 -6.10
C ILE A 45 -4.23 5.79 -6.72
N ALA A 46 -3.98 5.75 -8.03
CA ALA A 46 -3.62 4.53 -8.74
C ALA A 46 -2.38 3.85 -8.14
N TYR A 47 -1.38 4.64 -7.71
CA TYR A 47 -0.19 4.11 -7.05
C TYR A 47 -0.50 3.33 -5.76
N TYR A 48 -1.53 3.71 -4.99
CA TYR A 48 -1.93 2.99 -3.79
C TYR A 48 -2.84 1.81 -4.08
N GLN A 49 -3.80 1.96 -4.99
CA GLN A 49 -4.80 0.94 -5.28
C GLN A 49 -4.21 -0.24 -6.07
N ASP A 50 -3.32 0.04 -7.02
CA ASP A 50 -2.79 -0.97 -7.94
C ASP A 50 -1.50 -1.61 -7.43
N ASN A 51 -0.91 -1.06 -6.36
CA ASN A 51 0.26 -1.62 -5.70
C ASN A 51 -0.15 -2.52 -4.53
N PHE A 52 -0.03 -3.83 -4.72
CA PHE A 52 -0.35 -4.80 -3.67
C PHE A 52 0.46 -4.61 -2.39
N GLY A 53 1.70 -4.13 -2.47
CA GLY A 53 2.51 -3.81 -1.30
C GLY A 53 1.89 -2.68 -0.46
N GLN A 54 1.37 -1.64 -1.11
CA GLN A 54 0.69 -0.52 -0.45
C GLN A 54 -0.62 -0.97 0.23
N VAL A 55 -1.41 -1.79 -0.46
CA VAL A 55 -2.63 -2.41 0.09
C VAL A 55 -2.32 -3.33 1.28
N ALA A 56 -1.31 -4.19 1.14
CA ALA A 56 -0.90 -5.12 2.19
C ALA A 56 -0.45 -4.36 3.45
N GLN A 57 0.34 -3.30 3.26
CA GLN A 57 0.74 -2.40 4.32
C GLN A 57 -0.47 -1.70 4.97
N GLY A 58 -1.46 -1.30 4.17
CA GLY A 58 -2.73 -0.76 4.65
C GLY A 58 -3.47 -1.72 5.58
N GLY A 59 -3.50 -3.02 5.26
CA GLY A 59 -4.10 -4.00 6.16
C GLY A 59 -3.31 -4.19 7.45
N ARG A 60 -1.97 -4.13 7.42
CA ARG A 60 -1.17 -4.14 8.67
C ARG A 60 -1.54 -2.96 9.55
N TYR A 61 -1.68 -1.76 8.96
CA TYR A 61 -2.14 -0.58 9.69
C TYR A 61 -3.58 -0.69 10.19
N PHE A 62 -4.45 -1.36 9.45
CA PHE A 62 -5.83 -1.59 9.86
C PHE A 62 -5.92 -2.39 11.16
N LEU A 63 -5.04 -3.38 11.32
CA LEU A 63 -4.86 -4.06 12.60
C LEU A 63 -4.22 -3.09 13.60
N TYR A 64 -3.04 -2.54 13.29
CA TYR A 64 -2.25 -1.72 14.21
C TYR A 64 -3.01 -0.55 14.89
N TYR A 65 -3.90 0.12 14.14
CA TYR A 65 -4.69 1.27 14.63
C TYR A 65 -6.07 0.89 15.18
N GLY A 66 -6.32 -0.41 15.44
CA GLY A 66 -7.50 -0.88 16.14
C GLY A 66 -8.78 -0.92 15.30
N CYS A 67 -8.68 -0.75 13.96
CA CYS A 67 -9.86 -0.75 13.09
C CYS A 67 -10.59 -2.10 13.14
N ALA A 68 -9.83 -3.19 13.28
CA ALA A 68 -10.37 -4.54 13.44
C ALA A 68 -11.23 -4.73 14.69
N GLY A 69 -11.08 -3.90 15.73
CA GLY A 69 -11.93 -3.99 16.93
C GLY A 69 -13.43 -3.85 16.64
N CYS A 70 -13.79 -3.04 15.63
CA CYS A 70 -15.18 -2.90 15.17
C CYS A 70 -15.46 -3.63 13.84
N HIS A 71 -14.46 -3.67 12.96
CA HIS A 71 -14.60 -4.16 11.60
C HIS A 71 -14.14 -5.61 11.42
N GLY A 72 -13.56 -6.26 12.43
CA GLY A 72 -12.97 -7.61 12.35
C GLY A 72 -11.68 -7.66 11.53
N ASP A 73 -10.82 -8.66 11.75
CA ASP A 73 -9.50 -8.75 11.13
C ASP A 73 -9.54 -8.75 9.60
N GLY A 74 -10.53 -9.45 9.03
CA GLY A 74 -10.80 -9.49 7.58
C GLY A 74 -11.72 -8.37 7.08
N ALA A 75 -12.01 -7.37 7.91
CA ALA A 75 -12.99 -6.31 7.68
C ALA A 75 -14.47 -6.80 7.54
N GLN A 76 -14.77 -8.00 8.03
CA GLN A 76 -16.08 -8.68 7.98
C GLN A 76 -16.80 -8.74 9.34
N GLY A 77 -16.55 -7.76 10.21
CA GLY A 77 -17.12 -7.65 11.56
C GLY A 77 -18.51 -7.01 11.58
N ALA A 78 -18.90 -6.51 12.76
CA ALA A 78 -20.22 -5.88 12.95
C ALA A 78 -20.49 -4.68 12.03
N ARG A 79 -19.42 -4.03 11.55
CA ARG A 79 -19.47 -3.05 10.47
C ARG A 79 -18.70 -3.57 9.26
N ASP A 80 -19.30 -4.47 8.50
CA ASP A 80 -18.68 -5.07 7.31
C ASP A 80 -18.26 -3.98 6.29
N LEU A 81 -17.01 -4.01 5.84
CA LEU A 81 -16.49 -3.15 4.76
C LEU A 81 -16.37 -3.89 3.42
N THR A 82 -16.59 -5.20 3.41
CA THR A 82 -16.49 -6.08 2.25
C THR A 82 -17.78 -6.17 1.44
N ASP A 83 -18.90 -5.68 1.98
CA ASP A 83 -20.21 -5.71 1.34
C ASP A 83 -20.39 -4.65 0.23
N GLY A 84 -19.50 -3.66 0.15
CA GLY A 84 -19.51 -2.59 -0.84
C GLY A 84 -20.56 -1.52 -0.59
N ARG A 85 -21.20 -1.52 0.57
CA ARG A 85 -22.29 -0.60 0.92
C ARG A 85 -21.75 0.63 1.63
N TRP A 86 -21.35 1.64 0.85
CA TRP A 86 -20.78 2.88 1.37
C TRP A 86 -21.83 3.94 1.69
N LYS A 87 -22.06 4.22 2.98
CA LYS A 87 -23.04 5.24 3.43
C LYS A 87 -22.57 6.69 3.21
N ARG A 88 -21.26 6.93 3.05
CA ARG A 88 -20.65 8.27 2.93
C ARG A 88 -19.84 8.45 1.64
N GLY A 89 -20.20 7.68 0.60
CA GLY A 89 -19.43 7.58 -0.65
C GLY A 89 -18.32 6.52 -0.58
N GLY A 90 -18.15 5.77 -1.67
CA GLY A 90 -17.17 4.68 -1.80
C GLY A 90 -15.96 5.01 -2.69
N GLY A 91 -15.84 6.28 -3.07
CA GLY A 91 -14.65 6.80 -3.75
C GLY A 91 -13.44 6.82 -2.81
N PHE A 92 -12.23 6.84 -3.37
CA PHE A 92 -11.01 6.83 -2.58
C PHE A 92 -10.93 8.09 -1.70
N ALA A 93 -11.19 9.28 -2.26
CA ALA A 93 -11.14 10.52 -1.48
C ALA A 93 -12.25 10.59 -0.41
N ALA A 94 -13.44 10.05 -0.71
CA ALA A 94 -14.53 9.93 0.26
C ALA A 94 -14.20 8.97 1.43
N VAL A 95 -13.60 7.81 1.14
CA VAL A 95 -13.17 6.86 2.17
C VAL A 95 -12.01 7.44 2.98
N PHE A 96 -11.02 8.06 2.35
CA PHE A 96 -9.94 8.77 3.03
C PHE A 96 -10.49 9.80 4.01
N THR A 97 -11.42 10.64 3.54
CA THR A 97 -12.07 11.67 4.36
C THR A 97 -12.83 11.05 5.54
N SER A 98 -13.49 9.92 5.31
CA SER A 98 -14.23 9.21 6.36
C SER A 98 -13.34 8.64 7.47
N ILE A 99 -12.12 8.22 7.13
CA ILE A 99 -11.12 7.73 8.09
C ILE A 99 -10.45 8.92 8.80
N ALA A 100 -10.00 9.91 8.03
CA ALA A 100 -9.28 11.07 8.54
C ALA A 100 -10.15 11.93 9.47
N HIS A 101 -11.40 12.20 9.08
CA HIS A 101 -12.29 13.17 9.72
C HIS A 101 -13.59 12.54 10.22
N GLY A 102 -13.56 11.27 10.62
CA GLY A 102 -14.69 10.61 11.29
C GLY A 102 -15.15 11.35 12.57
N HIS A 103 -16.13 10.80 13.27
CA HIS A 103 -16.68 11.44 14.46
C HIS A 103 -15.90 11.07 15.73
N GLY A 104 -15.62 12.07 16.57
CA GLY A 104 -15.09 11.88 17.92
C GLY A 104 -13.72 11.20 17.94
N ASP A 105 -13.60 10.11 18.68
CA ASP A 105 -12.40 9.29 18.77
C ASP A 105 -11.99 8.63 17.44
N ARG A 106 -12.84 8.66 16.42
CA ARG A 106 -12.60 8.07 15.08
C ARG A 106 -12.15 9.10 14.03
N ALA A 107 -11.74 10.29 14.46
CA ALA A 107 -11.02 11.25 13.62
C ALA A 107 -9.52 10.93 13.66
N TYR A 108 -9.03 10.17 12.69
CA TYR A 108 -7.67 9.64 12.74
C TYR A 108 -6.59 10.58 12.17
N ALA A 109 -6.96 11.71 11.55
CA ALA A 109 -6.02 12.66 10.95
C ALA A 109 -4.95 13.18 11.93
N THR A 110 -5.24 13.20 13.23
CA THR A 110 -4.30 13.67 14.27
C THR A 110 -3.40 12.58 14.83
N ARG A 111 -3.69 11.30 14.53
CA ARG A 111 -2.98 10.14 15.12
C ARG A 111 -2.27 9.28 14.09
N ILE A 112 -2.74 9.32 12.85
CA ILE A 112 -2.21 8.54 11.74
C ILE A 112 -1.56 9.51 10.74
N PRO A 113 -0.27 9.33 10.40
CA PRO A 113 0.37 10.13 9.37
C PRO A 113 -0.34 9.98 8.02
N VAL A 114 -0.19 10.97 7.14
CA VAL A 114 -0.91 10.99 5.85
C VAL A 114 -0.72 9.70 5.06
N GLU A 115 0.52 9.23 4.92
CA GLU A 115 0.81 8.05 4.11
C GLU A 115 0.08 6.78 4.55
N PRO A 116 0.15 6.37 5.84
CA PRO A 116 -0.69 5.29 6.36
C PRO A 116 -2.19 5.50 6.16
N LEU A 117 -2.71 6.74 6.16
CA LEU A 117 -4.12 6.99 5.80
C LEU A 117 -4.41 6.65 4.33
N TRP A 118 -3.50 6.93 3.40
CA TRP A 118 -3.63 6.52 2.00
C TRP A 118 -3.64 4.99 1.87
N GLN A 119 -2.73 4.31 2.57
CA GLN A 119 -2.65 2.84 2.56
C GLN A 119 -3.89 2.19 3.21
N LEU A 120 -4.36 2.70 4.35
CA LEU A 120 -5.60 2.28 4.99
C LEU A 120 -6.80 2.46 4.06
N THR A 121 -6.86 3.60 3.35
CA THR A 121 -7.92 3.89 2.39
C THR A 121 -7.90 2.87 1.27
N ALA A 122 -6.75 2.59 0.66
CA ALA A 122 -6.61 1.58 -0.38
C ALA A 122 -7.06 0.21 0.13
N TYR A 123 -6.56 -0.22 1.29
CA TYR A 123 -6.97 -1.49 1.89
C TYR A 123 -8.48 -1.57 2.06
N ALA A 124 -9.09 -0.65 2.81
CA ALA A 124 -10.51 -0.70 3.16
C ALA A 124 -11.45 -0.57 1.95
N ARG A 125 -11.11 0.28 0.98
CA ARG A 125 -11.93 0.57 -0.19
C ARG A 125 -11.79 -0.46 -1.31
N ASP A 126 -10.63 -1.10 -1.42
CA ASP A 126 -10.33 -2.05 -2.51
C ASP A 126 -10.44 -3.52 -2.11
N LEU A 127 -10.89 -3.83 -0.89
CA LEU A 127 -11.16 -5.20 -0.43
C LEU A 127 -11.91 -6.02 -1.48
N GLN A 128 -12.96 -5.45 -2.08
CA GLN A 128 -13.77 -6.14 -3.10
C GLN A 128 -13.05 -6.35 -4.44
N ARG A 129 -12.09 -5.47 -4.77
CA ARG A 129 -11.29 -5.56 -6.01
C ARG A 129 -10.17 -6.59 -5.91
N HIS A 130 -9.73 -6.91 -4.71
CA HIS A 130 -8.73 -7.96 -4.51
C HIS A 130 -9.34 -9.35 -4.66
N MET A 131 -8.74 -10.17 -5.53
CA MET A 131 -9.11 -11.57 -5.67
C MET A 131 -9.07 -12.28 -4.32
N PRO A 132 -9.96 -13.25 -4.03
CA PRO A 132 -10.01 -13.95 -2.75
C PRO A 132 -8.65 -14.50 -2.29
N GLU A 133 -7.83 -14.98 -3.22
CA GLU A 133 -6.47 -15.49 -2.95
C GLU A 133 -5.51 -14.40 -2.42
N LYS A 134 -5.57 -13.18 -2.97
CA LYS A 134 -4.73 -12.07 -2.49
C LYS A 134 -5.12 -11.65 -1.07
N ARG A 135 -6.42 -11.58 -0.78
CA ARG A 135 -6.92 -11.30 0.58
C ARG A 135 -6.48 -12.38 1.57
N ARG A 136 -6.55 -13.65 1.15
CA ARG A 136 -6.08 -14.78 1.96
C ARG A 136 -4.59 -14.68 2.25
N ARG A 137 -3.75 -14.45 1.24
CA ARG A 137 -2.30 -14.26 1.41
C ARG A 137 -2.01 -13.13 2.40
N GLN A 138 -2.64 -11.98 2.23
CA GLN A 138 -2.47 -10.85 3.14
C GLN A 138 -2.86 -11.20 4.59
N ALA A 139 -4.00 -11.88 4.79
CA ALA A 139 -4.43 -12.33 6.11
C ALA A 139 -3.43 -13.34 6.73
N LEU A 140 -2.88 -14.25 5.93
CA LEU A 140 -1.85 -15.18 6.39
C LEU A 140 -0.55 -14.45 6.73
N ASP A 141 -0.11 -13.50 5.92
CA ASP A 141 1.09 -12.69 6.16
C ASP A 141 0.94 -11.90 7.48
N GLN A 142 -0.26 -11.37 7.76
CA GLN A 142 -0.57 -10.71 9.04
C GLN A 142 -0.56 -11.67 10.23
N GLN A 143 -1.12 -12.88 10.08
CA GLN A 143 -1.11 -13.89 11.14
C GLN A 143 0.29 -14.44 11.42
N ALA A 144 1.14 -14.48 10.39
CA ALA A 144 2.51 -14.96 10.46
C ALA A 144 3.50 -13.91 10.98
N GLU A 145 3.08 -12.66 11.22
CA GLU A 145 3.96 -11.66 11.81
C GLU A 145 4.45 -12.13 13.19
N PRO A 146 5.78 -12.15 13.42
CA PRO A 146 6.33 -12.67 14.67
C PRO A 146 5.91 -11.79 15.85
N ARG A 147 5.03 -12.32 16.68
CA ARG A 147 4.59 -11.71 17.94
C ARG A 147 5.54 -12.11 19.06
N GLY A 148 6.66 -11.40 19.17
CA GLY A 148 7.63 -11.60 20.25
C GLY A 148 7.06 -11.23 21.63
N ALA A 149 7.80 -11.53 22.70
CA ALA A 149 7.38 -11.28 24.08
C ALA A 149 7.12 -9.78 24.42
N ALA A 150 7.66 -8.86 23.61
CA ALA A 150 7.46 -7.42 23.72
C ALA A 150 6.53 -6.86 22.61
N TRP A 151 5.80 -7.72 21.90
CA TRP A 151 4.92 -7.29 20.81
C TRP A 151 3.67 -6.61 21.38
N TRP A 152 3.57 -5.29 21.20
CA TRP A 152 2.42 -4.48 21.63
C TRP A 152 1.26 -4.44 20.63
N GLY A 153 1.42 -5.07 19.46
CA GLY A 153 0.34 -5.33 18.51
C GLY A 153 -0.54 -4.16 18.06
N PRO A 154 -1.66 -4.48 17.41
CA PRO A 154 -2.88 -3.68 17.37
C PRO A 154 -3.27 -3.18 18.76
N GLN A 155 -3.35 -1.86 18.94
CA GLN A 155 -4.03 -1.27 20.09
C GLN A 155 -5.50 -0.99 19.76
#